data_AF-A0A9E0CRI0-F1
#
_entry.id   AF-A0A9E0CRI0-F1
#
_cell.length_a   1.000
_cell.length_b   1.000
_cell.length_c   1.000
_cell.angle_alpha   90.00
_cell.angle_beta   90.00
_cell.angle_gamma   90.00
#
_symmetry.space_group_name_H-M   'P 1'
#
loop_
_entity.id
_entity.type
_entity.pdbx_description
1 polymer ?
#
loop_
_entity_poly.entity_id
_entity_poly.type
_entity_poly.pdbx_seq_one_letter_code
_entity_poly.pdbx_strand_id
1 'polypeptide(L)'
;MRRSLLLVLASMSLVTLVACGTVRDRARDDLVEQLIDEGGLQRAVSECVVDKFFEVRTTQELKEFFAREGLTDAERAEFARLGVECAPPTT
;
A
#
# COMPACT_ATOMS: atom_id res chain seq x y z
N MET A 1 28.60 21.71 -33.31
CA MET A 1 27.94 22.00 -32.02
C MET A 1 26.71 21.10 -31.91
N ARG A 2 26.35 20.76 -30.67
CA ARG A 2 25.60 19.58 -30.20
C ARG A 2 24.34 19.20 -30.98
N ARG A 3 24.24 17.89 -31.28
CA ARG A 3 23.04 17.17 -31.74
C ARG A 3 21.94 17.30 -30.70
N SER A 4 20.81 17.85 -31.10
CA SER A 4 19.59 17.90 -30.31
C SER A 4 19.07 16.49 -30.10
N LEU A 5 19.03 16.05 -28.83
CA LEU A 5 18.11 15.02 -28.34
C LEU A 5 16.70 15.41 -28.76
N LEU A 6 15.82 14.44 -29.05
CA LEU A 6 14.41 14.49 -28.68
C LEU A 6 13.71 13.15 -28.96
N LEU A 7 12.95 12.72 -27.95
CA LEU A 7 11.75 11.88 -28.00
C LEU A 7 11.93 10.36 -28.20
N VAL A 8 12.28 9.68 -27.11
CA VAL A 8 11.81 8.30 -26.87
C VAL A 8 10.36 8.41 -26.37
N LEU A 9 9.42 8.23 -27.29
CA LEU A 9 8.01 7.95 -26.96
C LEU A 9 7.94 6.55 -26.35
N ALA A 10 8.06 6.48 -25.02
CA ALA A 10 7.72 5.28 -24.27
C ALA A 10 6.20 5.12 -24.25
N SER A 11 5.65 4.57 -25.31
CA SER A 11 4.30 3.99 -25.32
C SER A 11 4.32 2.73 -24.46
N MET A 12 4.17 2.91 -23.15
CA MET A 12 3.92 1.83 -22.20
C MET A 12 2.48 1.36 -22.40
N SER A 13 2.32 0.37 -23.28
CA SER A 13 1.06 -0.30 -23.56
C SER A 13 0.43 -0.81 -22.26
N LEU A 14 -0.79 -0.35 -22.02
CA LEU A 14 -1.72 -0.85 -21.01
C LEU A 14 -1.83 -2.38 -21.10
N VAL A 15 -1.24 -3.08 -20.14
CA VAL A 15 -1.58 -4.48 -19.85
C VAL A 15 -2.72 -4.45 -18.85
N THR A 16 -3.95 -4.45 -19.36
CA THR A 16 -5.17 -4.38 -18.53
C THR A 16 -5.97 -5.67 -18.64
N LEU A 17 -6.25 -6.28 -17.47
CA LEU A 17 -7.56 -6.81 -17.04
C LEU A 17 -7.68 -8.26 -16.51
N VAL A 18 -6.60 -9.04 -16.30
CA VAL A 18 -6.74 -10.40 -15.67
C VAL A 18 -6.02 -10.54 -14.32
N ALA A 19 -5.31 -9.51 -13.86
CA ALA A 19 -4.49 -9.56 -12.64
C ALA A 19 -4.97 -8.65 -11.49
N CYS A 20 -6.21 -8.15 -11.51
CA CYS A 20 -6.65 -7.21 -10.47
C CYS A 20 -6.75 -7.85 -9.07
N GLY A 21 -7.13 -9.14 -8.98
CA GLY A 21 -7.14 -9.86 -7.69
C GLY A 21 -5.73 -10.08 -7.16
N THR A 22 -4.84 -10.65 -7.99
CA THR A 22 -3.47 -10.96 -7.59
C THR A 22 -2.62 -9.73 -7.28
N VAL A 23 -2.86 -8.59 -7.94
CA VAL A 23 -2.16 -7.33 -7.64
C VAL A 23 -2.62 -6.74 -6.30
N ARG A 24 -3.92 -6.84 -5.98
CA ARG A 24 -4.44 -6.37 -4.69
C ARG A 24 -3.92 -7.23 -3.54
N ASP A 25 -3.92 -8.54 -3.72
CA ASP A 25 -3.40 -9.48 -2.72
C ASP A 25 -1.90 -9.28 -2.49
N ARG A 26 -1.12 -9.07 -3.56
CA ARG A 26 0.30 -8.76 -3.44
C ARG A 26 0.55 -7.43 -2.73
N ALA A 27 -0.20 -6.38 -3.07
CA ALA A 27 -0.08 -5.09 -2.41
C ALA A 27 -0.45 -5.14 -0.91
N ARG A 28 -1.40 -6.02 -0.55
CA ARG A 28 -1.72 -6.33 0.84
C ARG A 28 -0.52 -6.97 1.54
N ASP A 29 0.04 -8.03 0.96
CA ASP A 29 1.17 -8.75 1.55
C ASP A 29 2.41 -7.85 1.67
N ASP A 30 2.72 -7.04 0.65
CA ASP A 30 3.83 -6.08 0.67
C ASP A 30 3.65 -5.04 1.81
N LEU A 31 2.43 -4.54 2.03
CA LEU A 31 2.15 -3.60 3.13
C LEU A 31 2.25 -4.28 4.51
N VAL A 32 1.84 -5.55 4.62
CA VAL A 32 2.01 -6.34 5.85
C VAL A 32 3.50 -6.47 6.18
N GLU A 33 4.33 -6.82 5.19
CA GLU A 33 5.78 -6.93 5.37
C GLU A 33 6.39 -5.59 5.78
N GLN A 34 6.00 -4.48 5.15
CA GLN A 34 6.48 -3.15 5.54
C GLN A 34 6.15 -2.80 7.00
N LEU A 35 4.93 -3.11 7.47
CA LEU A 35 4.56 -2.87 8.86
C LEU A 35 5.34 -3.73 9.86
N ILE A 36 5.79 -4.92 9.45
CA ILE A 36 6.65 -5.78 10.25
C ILE A 36 8.08 -5.22 10.27
N ASP A 37 8.66 -4.98 9.10
CA ASP A 37 10.08 -4.66 8.94
C ASP A 37 10.42 -3.23 9.36
N GLU A 38 9.57 -2.26 8.99
CA GLU A 38 9.77 -0.85 9.32
C GLU A 38 8.99 -0.42 10.57
N GLY A 39 7.79 -0.97 10.75
CA GLY A 39 6.91 -0.64 11.89
C GLY A 39 7.19 -1.44 13.16
N GLY A 40 7.92 -2.56 13.06
CA GLY A 40 8.21 -3.45 14.18
C GLY A 40 6.98 -4.17 14.74
N LEU A 41 5.89 -4.23 13.98
CA LEU A 41 4.64 -4.85 14.42
C LEU A 41 4.72 -6.38 14.28
N GLN A 42 4.01 -7.09 15.16
CA GLN A 42 3.83 -8.53 15.02
C GLN A 42 2.98 -8.83 13.80
N ARG A 43 3.32 -9.90 13.07
CA ARG A 43 2.61 -10.32 11.84
C ARG A 43 1.09 -10.32 11.98
N ALA A 44 0.55 -10.91 13.04
CA ALA A 44 -0.90 -10.97 13.26
C ALA A 44 -1.54 -9.58 13.43
N VAL A 45 -0.83 -8.63 14.04
CA VAL A 45 -1.28 -7.25 14.19
C VAL A 45 -1.22 -6.56 12.82
N SER A 46 -0.11 -6.71 12.09
CA SER A 46 0.05 -6.15 10.74
C SER A 46 -1.03 -6.65 9.78
N GLU A 47 -1.32 -7.95 9.75
CA GLU A 47 -2.37 -8.55 8.92
C GLU A 47 -3.74 -7.97 9.28
N CYS A 48 -4.10 -7.89 10.56
CA CYS A 48 -5.36 -7.28 11.02
C CYS A 48 -5.50 -5.80 10.61
N VAL A 49 -4.43 -5.02 10.75
CA VAL A 49 -4.41 -3.60 10.39
C VAL A 49 -4.60 -3.44 8.88
N VAL A 50 -3.85 -4.19 8.07
CA VAL A 50 -3.94 -4.10 6.61
C VAL A 50 -5.31 -4.59 6.11
N ASP A 51 -5.87 -5.65 6.69
CA ASP A 51 -7.20 -6.14 6.33
C ASP A 51 -8.27 -5.07 6.53
N LYS A 52 -8.30 -4.46 7.71
CA LYS A 52 -9.24 -3.36 8.00
C LYS A 52 -9.01 -2.14 7.11
N PHE A 53 -7.76 -1.81 6.83
CA PHE A 53 -7.40 -0.69 5.96
C PHE A 53 -7.90 -0.93 4.52
N PHE A 54 -7.75 -2.15 3.99
CA PHE A 54 -8.16 -2.53 2.64
C PHE A 54 -9.68 -2.70 2.52
N GLU A 55 -10.35 -3.22 3.56
CA GLU A 55 -11.79 -3.51 3.55
C GLU A 55 -12.64 -2.28 3.24
N VAL A 56 -12.27 -1.12 3.80
CA VAL A 56 -13.02 0.13 3.64
C VAL A 56 -12.61 0.95 2.41
N ARG A 57 -11.62 0.48 1.64
CA ARG A 57 -11.04 1.23 0.51
C ARG A 57 -11.31 0.58 -0.84
N THR A 58 -11.72 1.41 -1.78
CA THR A 58 -11.80 1.07 -3.19
C THR A 58 -10.41 0.88 -3.80
N THR A 59 -10.34 0.16 -4.92
CA THR A 59 -9.09 0.00 -5.67
C THR A 59 -8.49 1.33 -6.11
N GLN A 60 -9.30 2.35 -6.39
CA GLN A 60 -8.81 3.67 -6.79
C GLN A 60 -8.14 4.39 -5.62
N GLU A 61 -8.76 4.38 -4.44
CA GLU A 61 -8.18 4.98 -3.23
C GLU A 61 -6.87 4.27 -2.83
N LEU A 62 -6.81 2.94 -2.96
CA LEU A 62 -5.57 2.19 -2.71
C LEU A 62 -4.47 2.54 -3.72
N LYS A 63 -4.80 2.74 -5.00
CA LYS A 63 -3.82 3.20 -5.99
C LYS A 63 -3.26 4.58 -5.64
N GLU A 64 -4.13 5.50 -5.20
CA GLU A 64 -3.71 6.84 -4.78
C GLU A 64 -2.90 6.82 -3.48
N PHE A 65 -3.18 5.88 -2.58
CA PHE A 65 -2.37 5.61 -1.40
C PHE A 65 -0.96 5.16 -1.79
N PHE A 66 -0.83 4.09 -2.58
CA PHE A 66 0.47 3.53 -2.97
C PHE A 66 1.26 4.41 -3.96
N ALA A 67 0.61 5.35 -4.64
CA ALA A 67 1.30 6.30 -5.51
C ALA A 67 2.06 7.40 -4.75
N ARG A 68 1.82 7.55 -3.44
CA ARG A 68 2.49 8.56 -2.60
C ARG A 68 3.66 7.95 -1.84
N GLU A 69 4.71 8.76 -1.67
CA GLU A 69 5.93 8.38 -0.94
C GLU A 69 5.76 8.35 0.59
N GLY A 70 4.61 8.82 1.12
CA GLY A 70 4.41 8.90 2.55
C GLY A 70 2.95 9.02 2.98
N LEU A 71 2.73 8.71 4.26
CA LEU A 71 1.43 8.77 4.92
C LEU A 71 1.02 10.22 5.19
N THR A 72 -0.25 10.53 4.94
CA THR A 72 -0.88 11.74 5.46
C THR A 72 -1.05 11.67 6.98
N ASP A 73 -1.29 12.81 7.62
CA ASP A 73 -1.57 12.88 9.06
C ASP A 73 -2.80 12.06 9.45
N ALA A 74 -3.83 12.06 8.59
CA ALA A 74 -5.04 11.27 8.79
C ALA A 74 -4.76 9.77 8.72
N GLU A 75 -3.94 9.33 7.77
CA GLU A 75 -3.55 7.92 7.64
C GLU A 75 -2.70 7.48 8.83
N ARG A 76 -1.74 8.31 9.28
CA ARG A 76 -0.96 7.98 10.48
C ARG A 76 -1.87 7.82 11.71
N ALA A 77 -2.86 8.70 11.87
CA ALA A 77 -3.84 8.58 12.95
C ALA A 77 -4.70 7.31 12.81
N GLU A 78 -5.08 6.94 11.58
CA GLU A 78 -5.83 5.71 11.30
C GLU A 78 -5.01 4.45 11.60
N PHE A 79 -3.77 4.37 11.11
CA PHE A 79 -2.87 3.25 11.40
C PHE A 79 -2.61 3.11 12.90
N ALA A 80 -2.45 4.22 13.62
CA ALA A 80 -2.32 4.19 15.09
C ALA A 80 -3.59 3.64 15.77
N ARG A 81 -4.78 4.08 15.33
CA ARG A 81 -6.06 3.58 15.85
C ARG A 81 -6.24 2.09 15.56
N LEU A 82 -5.97 1.65 14.33
CA LEU A 82 -6.04 0.25 13.93
C LEU A 82 -5.02 -0.60 14.68
N GLY A 83 -3.82 -0.07 14.93
CA GLY A 83 -2.80 -0.75 15.73
C GLY A 83 -3.26 -1.04 17.15
N VAL A 84 -3.97 -0.10 17.79
CA VAL A 84 -4.59 -0.32 19.12
C VAL A 84 -5.74 -1.34 19.04
N GLU A 85 -6.57 -1.25 18.01
CA GLU A 85 -7.71 -2.15 17.81
C GLU A 85 -7.27 -3.61 17.56
N CYS A 86 -6.18 -3.78 16.82
CA CYS A 86 -5.62 -5.09 16.47
C CYS A 86 -4.59 -5.61 17.48
N ALA A 87 -4.25 -4.82 18.52
CA ALA A 87 -3.30 -5.24 19.53
C ALA A 87 -3.85 -6.45 20.31
N PRO A 88 -3.01 -7.44 20.64
CA PRO A 88 -3.44 -8.54 21.51
C PRO A 88 -3.83 -7.98 22.88
N PRO A 89 -4.76 -8.64 23.59
CA PRO A 89 -5.13 -8.24 24.94
C PRO A 89 -3.89 -8.23 25.83
N THR A 90 -3.64 -7.10 26.49
CA THR A 90 -2.55 -6.98 27.47
C THR A 90 -2.97 -7.75 28.72
N THR A 91 -2.29 -8.87 28.99
CA THR A 91 -2.49 -9.69 30.20
C THR A 91 -1.88 -9.04 31.44
#